data_AF-A0A392P265-F1
#
_entry.id   AF-A0A392P265-F1
#
_cell.length_a   1.000
_cell.length_b   1.000
_cell.length_c   1.000
_cell.angle_alpha   90.00
_cell.angle_beta   90.00
_cell.angle_gamma   90.00
#
_symmetry.space_group_name_H-M   'P 1'
#
loop_
_entity.id
_entity.type
_entity.pdbx_description
1 polymer ?
#
loop_
_entity_poly.entity_id
_entity_poly.type
_entity_poly.pdbx_seq_one_letter_code
_entity_poly.pdbx_strand_id
1 'polypeptide(L)'
;IRKLPCFDVEIPDHYKHKWSRLYIQYRKDMSTALNGKRPNSNEEANEVIKLYKQIFNGAINIADGSKSITDIYNEALAVYHVIYDYAIAKKDVARCGFAWKVAGSVLVRKAFKSMDINEPSPTDVALDMVISTQGPGH
;
A
#
# COMPACT_ATOMS: atom_id res chain seq x y z
N ILE A 1 -11.71 -9.81 -7.51
CA ILE A 1 -10.71 -8.86 -6.96
C ILE A 1 -10.25 -9.45 -5.64
N ARG A 2 -8.94 -9.60 -5.42
CA ARG A 2 -8.36 -10.15 -4.20
C ARG A 2 -7.18 -9.27 -3.79
N LYS A 3 -6.98 -9.11 -2.48
CA LYS A 3 -5.77 -8.46 -1.95
C LYS A 3 -4.56 -9.37 -2.17
N LEU A 4 -3.39 -8.77 -2.30
CA LEU A 4 -2.12 -9.48 -2.34
C LEU A 4 -1.79 -9.96 -0.93
N PRO A 5 -1.40 -11.23 -0.72
CA PRO A 5 -1.15 -11.76 0.63
C PRO A 5 -0.14 -10.93 1.44
N CYS A 6 0.92 -10.43 0.79
CA CYS A 6 1.94 -9.60 1.44
C CYS A 6 1.44 -8.21 1.90
N PHE A 7 0.27 -7.78 1.43
CA PHE A 7 -0.37 -6.53 1.82
C PHE A 7 -1.65 -6.74 2.61
N ASP A 8 -2.18 -7.97 2.69
CA ASP A 8 -3.37 -8.32 3.48
C ASP A 8 -3.01 -8.57 4.95
N VAL A 9 -2.37 -7.57 5.53
CA VAL A 9 -1.93 -7.55 6.93
C VAL A 9 -2.74 -6.54 7.71
N GLU A 10 -2.80 -6.73 9.03
CA GLU A 10 -3.46 -5.77 9.91
C GLU A 10 -2.70 -4.44 9.94
N ILE A 11 -3.45 -3.34 9.96
CA ILE A 11 -2.91 -1.98 10.05
C ILE A 11 -3.71 -1.18 11.07
N PRO A 12 -3.07 -0.22 11.77
CA PRO A 12 -3.74 0.60 12.76
C PRO A 12 -4.90 1.41 12.16
N ASP A 13 -6.03 1.44 12.88
CA ASP A 13 -7.29 1.99 12.37
C ASP A 13 -7.23 3.48 12.04
N HIS A 14 -6.39 4.25 12.73
CA HIS A 14 -6.26 5.68 12.45
C HIS A 14 -5.78 5.96 11.01
N TYR A 15 -4.90 5.13 10.45
CA TYR A 15 -4.51 5.25 9.04
C TYR A 15 -5.67 4.89 8.09
N LYS A 16 -6.40 3.80 8.37
CA LYS A 16 -7.59 3.40 7.60
C LYS A 16 -8.64 4.50 7.58
N HIS A 17 -8.97 5.06 8.74
CA HIS A 17 -9.97 6.13 8.87
C HIS A 17 -9.58 7.38 8.09
N LYS A 18 -8.31 7.80 8.18
CA LYS A 18 -7.77 8.91 7.40
C LYS A 18 -7.94 8.67 5.90
N TRP A 19 -7.47 7.53 5.40
CA TRP A 19 -7.52 7.23 3.96
C TRP A 19 -8.92 6.93 3.45
N SER A 20 -9.82 6.42 4.28
CA SER A 20 -11.24 6.27 3.94
C SER A 20 -11.89 7.63 3.67
N ARG A 21 -11.65 8.64 4.53
CA ARG A 21 -12.13 10.01 4.32
C ARG A 21 -11.54 10.63 3.04
N LEU A 22 -10.23 10.51 2.85
CA LEU A 22 -9.56 11.01 1.64
C LEU A 22 -10.09 10.34 0.37
N TYR A 23 -10.32 9.02 0.40
CA TYR A 23 -10.79 8.30 -0.77
C TYR A 23 -12.25 8.61 -1.11
N ILE A 24 -13.10 8.89 -0.12
CA ILE A 24 -14.45 9.43 -0.36
C ILE A 24 -14.36 10.78 -1.08
N GLN A 25 -13.47 11.66 -0.64
CA GLN A 25 -13.29 12.97 -1.28
C GLN A 25 -12.73 12.83 -2.69
N TYR A 26 -11.72 11.96 -2.89
CA TYR A 26 -11.15 11.67 -4.20
C TYR A 26 -12.21 11.27 -5.22
N ARG A 27 -13.15 10.41 -4.82
CA ARG A 27 -14.22 9.97 -5.73
C ARG A 27 -15.10 11.15 -6.16
N LYS A 28 -15.40 12.09 -5.26
CA LYS A 28 -16.17 13.29 -5.59
C LYS A 28 -15.40 14.21 -6.53
N ASP A 29 -14.12 14.46 -6.23
CA ASP A 29 -13.26 15.32 -7.05
C ASP A 29 -13.08 14.73 -8.45
N MET A 30 -12.80 13.42 -8.53
CA MET A 30 -12.65 12.69 -9.78
C MET A 30 -13.96 12.65 -10.59
N SER A 31 -15.11 12.42 -9.95
CA SER A 31 -16.41 12.51 -10.64
C SER A 31 -16.68 13.92 -11.17
N THR A 32 -16.21 14.96 -10.49
CA THR A 32 -16.35 16.35 -10.92
C THR A 32 -15.47 16.63 -12.14
N ALA A 33 -14.20 16.21 -12.11
CA ALA A 33 -13.25 16.33 -13.21
C ALA A 33 -13.66 15.53 -14.47
N LEU A 34 -14.29 14.37 -14.26
CA LEU A 34 -14.77 13.51 -15.34
C LEU A 34 -16.17 13.88 -15.87
N ASN A 35 -16.77 14.97 -15.40
CA ASN A 35 -18.11 15.37 -15.84
C ASN A 35 -18.08 15.75 -17.33
N GLY A 36 -18.70 14.90 -18.16
CA GLY A 36 -18.43 14.69 -19.58
C GLY A 36 -18.79 15.79 -20.58
N LYS A 37 -18.73 17.06 -20.18
CA LYS A 37 -18.96 18.21 -21.08
C LYS A 37 -17.72 19.06 -21.33
N ARG A 38 -16.59 18.75 -20.69
CA ARG A 38 -15.40 19.59 -20.79
C ARG A 38 -14.30 18.94 -21.65
N PRO A 39 -13.72 19.68 -22.61
CA PRO A 39 -12.66 19.15 -23.47
C PRO A 39 -11.37 18.81 -22.69
N ASN A 40 -11.16 19.39 -21.51
CA ASN A 40 -9.98 19.20 -20.65
C ASN A 40 -10.17 18.13 -19.56
N SER A 41 -11.21 17.29 -19.63
CA SER A 41 -11.58 16.36 -18.56
C SER A 41 -10.44 15.41 -18.13
N ASN A 42 -9.62 14.95 -19.09
CA ASN A 42 -8.48 14.09 -18.80
C ASN A 42 -7.36 14.81 -18.02
N GLU A 43 -7.13 16.10 -18.31
CA GLU A 43 -6.15 16.93 -17.60
C GLU A 43 -6.64 17.21 -16.17
N GLU A 44 -7.92 17.56 -16.00
CA GLU A 44 -8.53 17.74 -14.68
C GLU A 44 -8.44 16.45 -13.84
N ALA A 45 -8.69 15.28 -14.44
CA ALA A 45 -8.55 14.00 -13.75
C ALA A 45 -7.10 13.71 -13.32
N ASN A 46 -6.12 14.05 -14.16
CA ASN A 46 -4.70 13.91 -13.82
C ASN A 46 -4.28 14.82 -12.66
N GLU A 47 -4.77 16.07 -12.63
CA GLU A 47 -4.51 16.99 -11.52
C GLU A 47 -5.14 16.50 -10.21
N VAL A 48 -6.33 15.87 -10.25
CA VAL A 48 -6.90 15.19 -9.07
C VAL A 48 -5.95 14.10 -8.58
N ILE A 49 -5.48 13.19 -9.44
CA ILE A 49 -4.53 12.13 -9.02
C ILE A 49 -3.26 12.72 -8.41
N LYS A 50 -2.71 13.78 -9.02
CA LYS A 50 -1.51 14.47 -8.56
C LYS A 50 -1.69 15.08 -7.18
N LEU A 51 -2.83 15.71 -6.91
CA LEU A 51 -3.19 16.24 -5.58
C LEU A 51 -3.13 15.14 -4.52
N TYR A 52 -3.79 14.01 -4.74
CA TYR A 52 -3.80 12.91 -3.77
C TYR A 52 -2.42 12.26 -3.60
N LYS A 53 -1.60 12.22 -4.66
CA LYS A 53 -0.20 11.82 -4.57
C LYS A 53 0.63 12.79 -3.75
N GLN A 54 0.40 14.10 -3.84
CA GLN A 54 1.06 15.10 -2.99
C GLN A 54 0.64 14.96 -1.53
N ILE A 55 -0.64 14.72 -1.24
CA ILE A 55 -1.12 14.44 0.12
C ILE A 55 -0.43 13.20 0.69
N PHE A 56 -0.33 12.13 -0.10
CA PHE A 56 0.42 10.92 0.30
C PHE A 56 1.88 11.24 0.58
N ASN A 57 2.57 11.92 -0.35
CA ASN A 57 3.97 12.29 -0.21
C ASN A 57 4.22 13.16 1.03
N GLY A 58 3.34 14.13 1.32
CA GLY A 58 3.41 14.93 2.54
C GLY A 58 3.19 14.08 3.80
N ALA A 59 2.30 13.10 3.73
CA ALA A 59 2.07 12.17 4.82
C ALA A 59 3.21 11.17 5.04
N ILE A 60 4.11 10.96 4.09
CA ILE A 60 5.28 10.08 4.25
C ILE A 60 6.61 10.85 4.24
N ASN A 61 6.55 12.19 4.26
CA ASN A 61 7.74 13.01 4.18
C ASN A 61 8.63 12.76 5.41
N ILE A 62 9.90 12.46 5.15
CA ILE A 62 10.91 12.15 6.17
C ILE A 62 11.75 13.39 6.48
N ALA A 63 11.56 14.49 5.74
CA ALA A 63 12.40 15.70 5.86
C ALA A 63 12.36 16.35 7.25
N ASP A 64 11.32 16.09 8.05
CA ASP A 64 11.22 16.54 9.44
C ASP A 64 11.68 15.50 10.48
N GLY A 65 12.17 14.33 10.02
CA GLY A 65 12.63 13.23 10.88
C GLY A 65 11.54 12.55 11.71
N SER A 66 10.26 12.90 11.52
CA SER A 66 9.18 12.51 12.42
C SER A 66 8.62 11.11 12.14
N LYS A 67 8.78 10.58 10.93
CA LYS A 67 8.12 9.35 10.49
C LYS A 67 9.06 8.17 10.36
N SER A 68 8.72 7.09 11.06
CA SER A 68 9.42 5.82 10.92
C SER A 68 9.08 5.15 9.59
N ILE A 69 9.95 4.23 9.14
CA ILE A 69 9.67 3.39 7.96
C ILE A 69 8.35 2.60 8.12
N THR A 70 8.01 2.23 9.36
CA THR A 70 6.75 1.57 9.70
C THR A 70 5.55 2.47 9.42
N ASP A 71 5.63 3.76 9.78
CA ASP A 71 4.55 4.71 9.51
C ASP A 71 4.35 4.92 8.00
N ILE A 72 5.44 4.98 7.23
CA ILE A 72 5.40 5.09 5.77
C ILE A 72 4.70 3.88 5.16
N TYR A 73 5.01 2.67 5.64
CA TYR A 73 4.35 1.45 5.17
C TYR A 73 2.89 1.39 5.61
N ASN A 74 2.56 1.82 6.82
CA ASN A 74 1.18 1.87 7.29
C ASN A 74 0.32 2.85 6.48
N GLU A 75 0.86 4.02 6.09
CA GLU A 75 0.17 4.95 5.18
C GLU A 75 -0.10 4.29 3.81
N ALA A 76 0.89 3.61 3.23
CA ALA A 76 0.74 2.94 1.94
C ALA A 76 -0.24 1.76 1.99
N LEU A 77 -0.18 0.93 3.04
CA LEU A 77 -1.10 -0.17 3.25
C LEU A 77 -2.52 0.34 3.51
N ALA A 78 -2.70 1.45 4.22
CA ALA A 78 -4.02 2.04 4.42
C ALA A 78 -4.67 2.48 3.10
N VAL A 79 -3.91 3.13 2.21
CA VAL A 79 -4.36 3.41 0.84
C VAL A 79 -4.82 2.12 0.16
N TYR A 80 -3.96 1.10 0.17
CA TYR A 80 -4.23 -0.19 -0.48
C TYR A 80 -5.51 -0.86 0.05
N HIS A 81 -5.63 -1.01 1.36
CA HIS A 81 -6.77 -1.68 2.02
C HIS A 81 -8.08 -0.99 1.71
N VAL A 82 -8.17 0.32 1.97
CA VAL A 82 -9.39 1.11 1.76
C VAL A 82 -9.92 0.96 0.32
N ILE A 83 -9.02 0.98 -0.64
CA ILE A 83 -9.38 0.96 -2.06
C ILE A 83 -9.75 -0.45 -2.51
N TYR A 84 -8.99 -1.46 -2.10
CA TYR A 84 -9.27 -2.84 -2.46
C TYR A 84 -10.57 -3.31 -1.80
N ASP A 85 -10.84 -2.96 -0.56
CA ASP A 85 -12.11 -3.27 0.11
C ASP A 85 -13.29 -2.64 -0.64
N TYR A 86 -13.15 -1.38 -1.04
CA TYR A 86 -14.16 -0.69 -1.83
C TYR A 86 -14.33 -1.31 -3.24
N ALA A 87 -13.23 -1.66 -3.90
CA ALA A 87 -13.23 -2.30 -5.22
C ALA A 87 -13.89 -3.69 -5.16
N ILE A 88 -13.61 -4.48 -4.13
CA ILE A 88 -14.24 -5.77 -3.86
C ILE A 88 -15.75 -5.59 -3.65
N ALA A 89 -16.14 -4.68 -2.75
CA ALA A 89 -17.55 -4.40 -2.44
C ALA A 89 -18.35 -3.94 -3.68
N LYS A 90 -17.69 -3.27 -4.63
CA LYS A 90 -18.29 -2.75 -5.86
C LYS A 90 -18.05 -3.62 -7.08
N LYS A 91 -17.30 -4.73 -6.92
CA LYS A 91 -16.90 -5.66 -7.98
C LYS A 91 -16.25 -4.95 -9.19
N ASP A 92 -15.46 -3.91 -8.94
CA ASP A 92 -14.88 -3.04 -9.96
C ASP A 92 -13.36 -2.90 -9.78
N VAL A 93 -12.60 -3.60 -10.63
CA VAL A 93 -11.14 -3.68 -10.54
C VAL A 93 -10.45 -2.39 -10.98
N ALA A 94 -11.10 -1.56 -11.81
CA ALA A 94 -10.51 -0.33 -12.30
C ALA A 94 -10.19 0.65 -11.15
N ARG A 95 -10.93 0.52 -10.03
CA ARG A 95 -10.74 1.33 -8.82
C ARG A 95 -9.42 1.08 -8.12
N CYS A 96 -8.87 -0.14 -8.23
CA CYS A 96 -7.56 -0.48 -7.66
C CYS A 96 -6.44 0.41 -8.22
N GLY A 97 -6.60 0.97 -9.43
CA GLY A 97 -5.60 1.81 -10.07
C GLY A 97 -5.19 3.03 -9.25
N PHE A 98 -6.07 3.59 -8.40
CA PHE A 98 -5.69 4.72 -7.53
C PHE A 98 -4.59 4.32 -6.54
N ALA A 99 -4.68 3.12 -5.93
CA ALA A 99 -3.72 2.67 -4.93
C ALA A 99 -2.31 2.64 -5.51
N TRP A 100 -2.18 2.13 -6.73
CA TRP A 100 -0.91 2.03 -7.44
C TRP A 100 -0.39 3.39 -7.93
N LYS A 101 -1.27 4.30 -8.36
CA LYS A 101 -0.88 5.66 -8.78
C LYS A 101 -0.37 6.52 -7.62
N VAL A 102 -0.96 6.35 -6.44
CA VAL A 102 -0.65 7.17 -5.26
C VAL A 102 0.45 6.56 -4.40
N ALA A 103 0.34 5.28 -4.04
CA ALA A 103 1.22 4.62 -3.08
C ALA A 103 2.11 3.52 -3.68
N GLY A 104 2.04 3.29 -5.01
CA GLY A 104 2.67 2.14 -5.66
C GLY A 104 4.16 1.98 -5.40
N SER A 105 4.93 3.08 -5.39
CA SER A 105 6.38 3.01 -5.12
C SER A 105 6.70 2.47 -3.73
N VAL A 106 5.92 2.85 -2.72
CA VAL A 106 6.10 2.38 -1.34
C VAL A 106 5.62 0.93 -1.19
N LEU A 107 4.49 0.58 -1.82
CA LEU A 107 3.97 -0.78 -1.84
C LEU A 107 4.99 -1.76 -2.47
N VAL A 108 5.57 -1.39 -3.60
CA VAL A 108 6.62 -2.18 -4.27
C VAL A 108 7.84 -2.36 -3.35
N ARG A 109 8.33 -1.29 -2.72
CA ARG A 109 9.44 -1.39 -1.75
C ARG A 109 9.11 -2.31 -0.57
N LYS A 110 7.87 -2.23 -0.04
CA LYS A 110 7.42 -3.12 1.04
C LYS A 110 7.39 -4.58 0.59
N ALA A 111 6.94 -4.86 -0.64
CA ALA A 111 6.91 -6.22 -1.18
C ALA A 111 8.32 -6.81 -1.28
N PHE A 112 9.28 -6.06 -1.84
CA PHE A 112 10.68 -6.51 -1.93
C PHE A 112 11.29 -6.78 -0.55
N LYS A 113 11.10 -5.87 0.43
CA LYS A 113 11.58 -6.10 1.80
C LYS A 113 10.96 -7.33 2.46
N SER A 114 9.76 -7.74 2.05
CA SER A 114 9.11 -8.94 2.57
C SER A 114 9.65 -10.22 1.91
N MET A 115 10.34 -10.12 0.78
CA MET A 115 11.03 -11.24 0.12
C MET A 115 12.40 -11.48 0.75
N ASP A 116 13.12 -10.43 1.15
CA ASP A 116 14.43 -10.54 1.82
C ASP A 116 14.34 -11.19 3.22
N ILE A 117 13.19 -11.07 3.91
CA ILE A 117 12.99 -11.68 5.25
C ILE A 117 12.70 -13.19 5.16
N ASN A 118 12.47 -13.74 3.95
CA ASN A 118 12.30 -15.18 3.76
C ASN A 118 13.62 -15.91 3.46
N GLU A 119 14.77 -15.24 3.50
CA GLU A 119 16.05 -15.93 3.59
C GLU A 119 16.24 -16.42 5.04
N PRO A 120 16.43 -17.72 5.30
CA PRO A 120 16.71 -18.19 6.64
C PRO A 120 17.97 -17.48 7.15
N SER A 121 17.91 -16.96 8.37
CA SER A 121 19.09 -16.36 9.00
C SER A 121 20.25 -17.36 8.96
N PRO A 122 21.52 -16.94 8.77
CA PRO A 122 22.67 -17.83 8.87
C PRO A 122 22.67 -18.66 10.16
N THR A 123 22.05 -18.15 11.22
CA THR A 123 21.86 -18.85 12.50
C THR A 123 20.83 -19.98 12.42
N ASP A 124 19.78 -19.82 11.63
CA ASP A 124 18.72 -20.81 11.45
C ASP A 124 19.24 -21.98 10.61
N VAL A 125 20.03 -21.68 9.58
CA VAL A 125 20.72 -22.71 8.75
C VAL A 125 21.76 -23.48 9.58
N ALA A 126 22.46 -22.79 10.48
CA ALA A 126 23.43 -23.43 11.37
C ALA A 126 22.74 -24.35 12.40
N LEU A 127 21.57 -23.97 12.92
CA LEU A 127 20.81 -24.79 13.87
C LEU A 127 20.30 -26.09 13.21
N ASP A 128 19.79 -25.99 11.98
CA ASP A 128 19.35 -27.17 11.21
C ASP A 128 20.51 -28.11 10.84
N MET A 129 21.70 -27.58 10.54
CA MET A 129 22.90 -28.41 10.32
C MET A 129 23.37 -29.10 11.60
N VAL A 130 23.28 -28.45 12.76
CA VAL A 130 23.64 -29.04 14.07
C VAL A 130 22.64 -30.12 14.50
N ILE A 131 21.35 -29.93 14.22
CA ILE A 131 20.32 -30.92 14.54
C ILE A 131 20.45 -32.16 13.62
N SER A 132 20.80 -31.96 12.34
CA SER A 132 20.94 -33.07 11.37
C SER A 132 22.21 -33.93 11.59
N THR A 133 23.22 -33.40 12.27
CA THR A 133 24.45 -34.15 12.60
C THR A 133 24.35 -34.98 13.88
N GLN A 134 23.28 -34.81 14.66
CA GLN A 134 22.95 -35.65 15.82
C GLN A 134 21.86 -36.68 15.44
N GLY A 135 22.14 -37.48 14.41
CA GLY A 135 21.41 -38.73 14.19
C GLY A 135 21.72 -39.73 15.31
N PRO A 136 20.74 -40.55 15.76
CA PRO A 136 20.87 -41.35 16.96
C PRO A 136 21.96 -42.41 16.77
N GLY A 137 23.06 -42.24 17.49
CA GLY A 137 23.99 -43.33 17.75
C GLY A 137 23.30 -44.32 18.69
N HIS A 138 22.82 -45.44 18.12
CA HIS A 138 22.75 -46.74 18.78
C HIS A 138 22.65 -47.86 17.75
#